data_AF-A0A327ZY44-F1
#
_entry.id   AF-A0A327ZY44-F1
#
_cell.length_a   1.000
_cell.length_b   1.000
_cell.length_c   1.000
_cell.angle_alpha   90.00
_cell.angle_beta   90.00
_cell.angle_gamma   90.00
#
_symmetry.space_group_name_H-M   'P 1'
#
loop_
_entity.id
_entity.type
_entity.pdbx_description
1 polymer ?
#
loop_
_entity_poly.entity_id
_entity_poly.type
_entity_poly.pdbx_seq_one_letter_code
_entity_poly.pdbx_strand_id
1 'polypeptide(L)'
;MKKDKKLGRSLYVVLIGAIFGGIIGGGLPLVNDFITYFTHKYQINFMIYIVPLLMIVSVLLYLKSKHQYNAMSQPQNKSEDDQYIYQLNQYNKSSKNIVNASNILILAIALATADFILKPSTQYLIYYAIIVVIFLFLVLIYTKHNRTVLLAFPSITNSGFELDYEDRQIMTTLINNIDEGERLVMLHALSKTYIVMIYMLSGLLLLLAFYQATSGENQYLAMIGITSVLIYSTIAYYKKSEEFNK
;
A
#
# COMPACT_ATOMS: atom_id res chain seq x y z
N MET A 1 -18.81 21.72 29.48
CA MET A 1 -17.88 22.44 28.58
C MET A 1 -16.86 21.60 27.78
N LYS A 2 -16.62 20.30 28.08
CA LYS A 2 -15.77 19.41 27.23
C LYS A 2 -16.55 18.61 26.18
N LYS A 3 -17.87 18.45 26.34
CA LYS A 3 -18.75 17.67 25.45
C LYS A 3 -19.07 18.41 24.14
N ASP A 4 -19.29 19.73 24.22
CA ASP A 4 -19.69 20.56 23.07
C ASP A 4 -18.54 20.77 22.06
N LYS A 5 -17.29 20.89 22.54
CA LYS A 5 -16.09 20.93 21.69
C LYS A 5 -15.87 19.63 20.90
N LYS A 6 -16.31 18.48 21.43
CA LYS A 6 -16.22 17.18 20.74
C LYS A 6 -17.28 17.06 19.64
N LEU A 7 -18.49 17.55 19.89
CA LEU A 7 -19.59 17.54 18.91
C LEU A 7 -19.30 18.45 17.72
N GLY A 8 -18.81 19.68 17.97
CA GLY A 8 -18.45 20.62 16.91
C GLY A 8 -17.29 20.14 16.03
N ARG A 9 -16.29 19.47 16.62
CA ARG A 9 -15.21 18.83 15.87
C ARG A 9 -15.71 17.65 15.02
N SER A 10 -16.68 16.88 15.50
CA SER A 10 -17.29 15.78 14.76
C SER A 10 -18.09 16.27 13.55
N LEU A 11 -18.90 17.31 13.72
CA LEU A 11 -19.65 17.95 12.63
C LEU A 11 -18.73 18.54 11.55
N TYR A 12 -17.64 19.18 11.97
CA TYR A 12 -16.64 19.72 11.06
C TYR A 12 -15.97 18.64 10.20
N VAL A 13 -15.66 17.48 10.80
CA VAL A 13 -15.10 16.32 10.08
C VAL A 13 -16.11 15.73 9.09
N VAL A 14 -17.40 15.65 9.47
CA VAL A 14 -18.47 15.19 8.57
C VAL A 14 -18.66 16.15 7.40
N LEU A 15 -18.65 17.46 7.63
CA LEU A 15 -18.78 18.48 6.57
C LEU A 15 -17.61 18.45 5.60
N ILE A 16 -16.38 18.32 6.11
CA ILE A 16 -15.20 18.13 5.25
C ILE A 16 -15.34 16.84 4.44
N GLY A 17 -15.73 15.74 5.07
CA GLY A 17 -15.98 14.46 4.39
C GLY A 17 -17.03 14.59 3.28
N ALA A 18 -18.12 15.33 3.52
CA ALA A 18 -19.16 15.60 2.54
C ALA A 18 -18.67 16.47 1.37
N ILE A 19 -17.83 17.48 1.62
CA ILE A 19 -17.23 18.31 0.57
C ILE A 19 -16.29 17.48 -0.29
N PHE A 20 -15.37 16.72 0.32
CA PHE A 20 -14.49 15.82 -0.43
C PHE A 20 -15.28 14.76 -1.20
N GLY A 21 -16.31 14.20 -0.58
CA GLY A 21 -17.24 13.26 -1.22
C GLY A 21 -17.98 13.88 -2.39
N GLY A 22 -18.40 15.14 -2.29
CA GLY A 22 -19.04 15.89 -3.37
C GLY A 22 -18.09 16.23 -4.52
N ILE A 23 -16.84 16.61 -4.21
CA ILE A 23 -15.82 16.87 -5.23
C ILE A 23 -15.47 15.58 -6.00
N ILE A 24 -15.28 14.47 -5.29
CA ILE A 24 -15.00 13.18 -5.92
C ILE A 24 -16.24 12.70 -6.68
N GLY A 25 -17.42 12.74 -6.07
CA GLY A 25 -18.68 12.28 -6.66
C GLY A 25 -19.11 13.09 -7.89
N GLY A 26 -18.89 14.40 -7.91
CA GLY A 26 -19.16 15.27 -9.05
C GLY A 26 -18.04 15.29 -10.10
N GLY A 27 -16.79 15.05 -9.69
CA GLY A 27 -15.63 15.01 -10.59
C GLY A 27 -15.51 13.71 -11.38
N LEU A 28 -15.89 12.57 -10.79
CA LEU A 28 -15.81 11.27 -11.45
C LEU A 28 -16.61 11.18 -12.76
N PRO A 29 -17.88 11.65 -12.83
CA PRO A 29 -18.63 11.69 -14.09
C PRO A 29 -17.94 12.54 -15.15
N LEU A 30 -17.43 13.73 -14.79
CA LEU A 30 -16.72 14.60 -15.73
C LEU A 30 -15.44 13.95 -16.29
N VAL A 31 -14.69 13.26 -15.42
CA VAL A 31 -13.51 12.50 -15.85
C VAL A 31 -13.92 11.33 -16.75
N ASN A 32 -14.99 10.61 -16.41
CA ASN A 32 -15.50 9.52 -17.22
C ASN A 32 -15.97 9.99 -18.60
N ASP A 33 -16.70 11.10 -18.66
CA ASP A 33 -17.18 11.71 -19.91
C ASP A 33 -15.98 12.18 -20.76
N PHE A 34 -14.97 12.79 -20.13
CA PHE A 34 -13.73 13.18 -20.80
C PHE A 34 -13.01 11.96 -21.40
N ILE A 35 -12.79 10.90 -20.62
CA ILE A 35 -12.15 9.67 -21.07
C ILE A 35 -12.97 9.07 -22.22
N THR A 36 -14.29 8.95 -22.05
CA THR A 36 -15.20 8.35 -23.04
C THR A 36 -15.18 9.14 -24.36
N TYR A 37 -15.22 10.47 -24.29
CA TYR A 37 -15.14 11.35 -25.46
C TYR A 37 -13.81 11.16 -26.21
N PHE A 38 -12.68 11.16 -25.51
CA PHE A 38 -11.37 10.98 -26.16
C PHE A 38 -11.18 9.57 -26.71
N THR A 39 -11.68 8.55 -26.00
CA THR A 39 -11.64 7.16 -26.48
C THR A 39 -12.50 6.98 -27.72
N HIS A 40 -13.69 7.58 -27.81
CA HIS A 40 -14.53 7.47 -29.02
C HIS A 40 -14.02 8.34 -30.18
N LYS A 41 -13.63 9.59 -29.91
CA LYS A 41 -13.24 10.55 -30.95
C LYS A 41 -11.86 10.29 -31.53
N TYR A 42 -10.91 9.89 -30.70
CA TYR A 42 -9.51 9.72 -31.10
C TYR A 42 -9.04 8.26 -31.03
N GLN A 43 -9.91 7.31 -30.67
CA GLN A 43 -9.57 5.89 -30.50
C GLN A 43 -8.41 5.65 -29.52
N ILE A 44 -8.23 6.56 -28.55
CA ILE A 44 -7.16 6.48 -27.55
C ILE A 44 -7.59 5.52 -26.43
N ASN A 45 -6.83 4.45 -26.24
CA ASN A 45 -6.95 3.61 -25.05
C ASN A 45 -6.03 4.13 -23.93
N PHE A 46 -6.60 4.80 -22.94
CA PHE A 46 -5.86 5.38 -21.82
C PHE A 46 -5.08 4.34 -21.00
N MET A 47 -5.55 3.09 -20.93
CA MET A 47 -4.88 2.02 -20.17
C MET A 47 -3.48 1.71 -20.70
N ILE A 48 -3.26 1.85 -22.01
CA ILE A 48 -1.96 1.66 -22.65
C ILE A 48 -0.90 2.61 -22.09
N TYR A 49 -1.31 3.79 -21.60
CA TYR A 49 -0.40 4.81 -21.06
C TYR A 49 -0.33 4.77 -19.53
N ILE A 50 -1.45 4.51 -18.85
CA ILE A 50 -1.51 4.48 -17.39
C ILE A 50 -0.69 3.32 -16.84
N VAL A 51 -0.79 2.12 -17.42
CA VAL A 51 -0.07 0.94 -16.93
C VAL A 51 1.46 1.13 -16.98
N PRO A 52 2.07 1.54 -18.11
CA PRO A 52 3.50 1.82 -18.15
C PRO A 52 3.91 2.97 -17.23
N LEU A 53 3.09 4.01 -17.10
CA LEU A 53 3.37 5.12 -16.16
C LEU A 53 3.48 4.61 -14.71
N LEU A 54 2.55 3.76 -14.27
CA LEU A 54 2.60 3.15 -12.95
C LEU A 54 3.85 2.27 -12.76
N MET A 55 4.22 1.50 -13.79
CA MET A 55 5.46 0.72 -13.77
C MET A 55 6.70 1.62 -13.64
N ILE A 56 6.76 2.76 -14.36
CA ILE A 56 7.85 3.73 -14.24
C ILE A 56 7.90 4.30 -12.81
N VAL A 57 6.76 4.72 -12.26
CA VAL A 57 6.68 5.21 -10.87
C VAL A 57 7.16 4.16 -9.89
N SER A 58 6.78 2.90 -10.09
CA SER A 58 7.26 1.77 -9.30
C SER A 58 8.78 1.64 -9.35
N VAL A 59 9.39 1.70 -10.55
CA VAL A 59 10.84 1.65 -10.73
C VAL A 59 11.54 2.83 -10.06
N LEU A 60 10.99 4.04 -10.16
CA LEU A 60 11.54 5.23 -9.49
C LEU A 60 11.55 5.06 -7.96
N LEU A 61 10.49 4.49 -7.38
CA LEU A 61 10.44 4.18 -5.95
C LEU A 61 11.46 3.10 -5.56
N TYR A 62 11.63 2.07 -6.38
CA TYR A 62 12.69 1.07 -6.18
C TYR A 62 14.09 1.71 -6.20
N LEU A 63 14.39 2.55 -7.19
CA LEU A 63 15.68 3.26 -7.26
C LEU A 63 15.91 4.16 -6.03
N LYS A 64 14.85 4.83 -5.57
CA LYS A 64 14.89 5.63 -4.35
C LYS A 64 15.15 4.78 -3.11
N SER A 65 14.52 3.61 -3.01
CA SER A 65 14.78 2.63 -1.95
C SER A 65 16.24 2.19 -1.96
N LYS A 66 16.77 1.81 -3.13
CA LYS A 66 18.17 1.40 -3.28
C LYS A 66 19.16 2.50 -2.87
N HIS A 67 18.89 3.74 -3.28
CA HIS A 67 19.71 4.88 -2.87
C HIS A 67 19.71 5.09 -1.35
N GLN A 68 18.55 4.99 -0.71
CA GLN A 68 18.41 5.14 0.75
C GLN A 68 19.07 4.00 1.51
N TYR A 69 18.95 2.76 1.02
CA TYR A 69 19.66 1.62 1.56
C TYR A 69 21.18 1.82 1.51
N ASN A 70 21.71 2.25 0.37
CA ASN A 70 23.15 2.53 0.24
C ASN A 70 23.62 3.69 1.12
N ALA A 71 22.76 4.72 1.30
CA ALA A 71 23.06 5.85 2.18
C ALA A 71 23.11 5.43 3.66
N MET A 72 22.37 4.39 4.06
CA MET A 72 22.36 3.86 5.42
C MET A 72 23.73 3.35 5.85
N SER A 73 24.48 2.71 4.97
CA SER A 73 25.79 2.12 5.27
C SER A 73 26.96 3.11 5.18
N GLN A 74 26.71 4.37 4.82
CA GLN A 74 27.79 5.35 4.67
C GLN A 74 28.14 5.99 6.02
N PRO A 75 29.43 6.07 6.38
CA PRO A 75 29.85 6.75 7.60
C PRO A 75 29.47 8.23 7.49
N GLN A 76 28.75 8.71 8.50
CA GLN A 76 28.39 10.11 8.64
C GLN A 76 29.28 10.71 9.73
N ASN A 77 29.74 11.94 9.55
CA ASN A 77 30.48 12.66 10.59
C ASN A 77 29.48 13.17 11.65
N LYS A 78 28.97 12.25 12.47
CA LYS A 78 27.89 12.46 13.45
C LYS A 78 28.24 11.76 14.76
N SER A 79 27.57 12.15 15.84
CA SER A 79 27.58 11.38 17.09
C SER A 79 26.99 9.98 16.86
N GLU A 80 27.31 9.02 17.73
CA GLU A 80 26.81 7.65 17.63
C GLU A 80 25.27 7.59 17.64
N ASP A 81 24.63 8.37 18.53
CA ASP A 81 23.17 8.46 18.61
C ASP A 81 22.54 9.06 17.35
N ASP A 82 23.13 10.14 16.82
CA ASP A 82 22.66 10.78 15.57
C ASP A 82 22.88 9.87 14.36
N GLN A 83 23.93 9.05 14.38
CA GLN A 83 24.20 8.06 13.35
C GLN A 83 23.18 6.92 13.40
N TYR A 84 22.85 6.39 14.58
CA TYR A 84 21.80 5.39 14.76
C TYR A 84 20.43 5.91 14.26
N ILE A 85 20.03 7.11 14.69
CA ILE A 85 18.77 7.74 14.25
C ILE A 85 18.76 7.92 12.72
N TYR A 86 19.89 8.30 12.13
CA TYR A 86 20.01 8.44 10.69
C TYR A 86 19.85 7.10 9.97
N GLN A 87 20.53 6.05 10.42
CA GLN A 87 20.45 4.72 9.84
C GLN A 87 19.03 4.16 9.90
N LEU A 88 18.38 4.23 11.06
CA LEU A 88 16.99 3.80 11.23
C LEU A 88 16.03 4.57 10.31
N ASN A 89 16.23 5.88 10.15
CA ASN A 89 15.45 6.69 9.23
C ASN A 89 15.64 6.29 7.77
N GLN A 90 16.87 6.00 7.34
CA GLN A 90 17.13 5.56 5.97
C GLN A 90 16.59 4.16 5.70
N TYR A 91 16.72 3.25 6.66
CA TYR A 91 16.07 1.95 6.63
C TYR A 91 14.56 2.08 6.45
N ASN A 92 13.89 2.84 7.32
CA ASN A 92 12.43 3.02 7.25
C ASN A 92 11.97 3.63 5.91
N LYS A 93 12.73 4.59 5.38
CA LYS A 93 12.45 5.16 4.05
C LYS A 93 12.66 4.14 2.93
N SER A 94 13.75 3.35 3.01
CA SER A 94 14.06 2.28 2.05
C SER A 94 12.95 1.24 2.04
N SER A 95 12.56 0.71 3.20
CA SER A 95 11.49 -0.26 3.41
C SER A 95 10.15 0.26 2.90
N LYS A 96 9.79 1.50 3.24
CA LYS A 96 8.57 2.15 2.73
C LYS A 96 8.55 2.21 1.20
N ASN A 97 9.66 2.60 0.57
CA ASN A 97 9.71 2.78 -0.87
C ASN A 97 9.69 1.46 -1.63
N ILE A 98 10.35 0.39 -1.13
CA ILE A 98 10.32 -0.92 -1.80
C ILE A 98 8.93 -1.59 -1.68
N VAL A 99 8.27 -1.46 -0.53
CA VAL A 99 6.89 -1.95 -0.35
C VAL A 99 5.93 -1.19 -1.26
N ASN A 100 6.04 0.14 -1.32
CA ASN A 100 5.20 0.95 -2.21
C ASN A 100 5.49 0.68 -3.70
N ALA A 101 6.75 0.47 -4.08
CA ALA A 101 7.11 0.06 -5.44
C ALA A 101 6.42 -1.25 -5.82
N SER A 102 6.43 -2.23 -4.91
CA SER A 102 5.77 -3.53 -5.10
C SER A 102 4.25 -3.40 -5.19
N ASN A 103 3.63 -2.60 -4.31
CA ASN A 103 2.18 -2.36 -4.36
C ASN A 103 1.73 -1.68 -5.65
N ILE A 104 2.48 -0.66 -6.13
CA ILE A 104 2.18 0.01 -7.40
C ILE A 104 2.37 -0.95 -8.58
N LEU A 105 3.38 -1.83 -8.52
CA LEU A 105 3.62 -2.83 -9.55
C LEU A 105 2.45 -3.85 -9.62
N ILE A 106 1.94 -4.29 -8.47
CA ILE A 106 0.76 -5.16 -8.37
C ILE A 106 -0.48 -4.44 -8.92
N LEU A 107 -0.67 -3.17 -8.60
CA LEU A 107 -1.77 -2.37 -9.16
C LEU A 107 -1.67 -2.25 -10.69
N ALA A 108 -0.46 -2.00 -11.22
CA ALA A 108 -0.24 -1.89 -12.65
C ALA A 108 -0.61 -3.19 -13.39
N ILE A 109 -0.20 -4.36 -12.88
CA ILE A 109 -0.53 -5.64 -13.52
C ILE A 109 -2.02 -6.00 -13.36
N ALA A 110 -2.65 -5.64 -12.24
CA ALA A 110 -4.09 -5.83 -12.06
C ALA A 110 -4.89 -5.01 -13.08
N LEU A 111 -4.51 -3.75 -13.31
CA LEU A 111 -5.13 -2.90 -14.33
C LEU A 111 -4.88 -3.41 -15.75
N ALA A 112 -3.65 -3.86 -16.05
CA ALA A 112 -3.33 -4.44 -17.35
C ALA A 112 -4.14 -5.71 -17.62
N THR A 113 -4.33 -6.55 -16.61
CA THR A 113 -5.14 -7.77 -16.68
C THR A 113 -6.61 -7.44 -16.90
N ALA A 114 -7.13 -6.43 -16.20
CA ALA A 114 -8.51 -5.96 -16.39
C ALA A 114 -8.74 -5.43 -17.82
N ASP A 115 -7.84 -4.60 -18.37
CA ASP A 115 -7.97 -4.09 -19.76
C ASP A 115 -7.91 -5.23 -20.78
N PHE A 116 -7.03 -6.23 -20.57
CA PHE A 116 -6.95 -7.40 -21.44
C PHE A 116 -8.23 -8.25 -21.43
N ILE A 117 -8.81 -8.51 -20.26
CA ILE A 117 -10.06 -9.28 -20.13
C ILE A 117 -11.22 -8.58 -20.84
N LEU A 118 -11.28 -7.24 -20.77
CA LEU A 118 -12.35 -6.46 -21.39
C LEU A 118 -12.19 -6.31 -22.91
N LYS A 119 -10.96 -6.36 -23.43
CA LYS A 119 -10.65 -6.16 -24.86
C LYS A 119 -9.75 -7.28 -25.41
N PRO A 120 -10.21 -8.54 -25.43
CA PRO A 120 -9.39 -9.63 -25.91
C PRO A 120 -9.19 -9.52 -27.42
N SER A 121 -8.00 -9.09 -27.84
CA SER A 121 -7.55 -9.10 -29.24
C SER A 121 -6.11 -9.58 -29.30
N THR A 122 -5.67 -10.06 -30.47
CA THR A 122 -4.29 -10.52 -30.66
C THR A 122 -3.26 -9.42 -30.36
N GLN A 123 -3.58 -8.16 -30.68
CA GLN A 123 -2.70 -7.02 -30.38
C GLN A 123 -2.63 -6.75 -28.87
N TYR A 124 -3.77 -6.80 -28.17
CA TYR A 124 -3.82 -6.64 -26.71
C TYR A 124 -3.17 -7.81 -25.97
N LEU A 125 -3.23 -9.03 -26.52
CA LEU A 125 -2.52 -10.19 -25.99
C LEU A 125 -1.01 -9.99 -26.03
N ILE A 126 -0.46 -9.51 -27.16
CA ILE A 126 0.98 -9.23 -27.30
C ILE A 126 1.40 -8.14 -26.31
N TYR A 127 0.64 -7.05 -26.22
CA TYR A 127 0.89 -5.98 -25.26
C TYR A 127 0.88 -6.50 -23.81
N TYR A 128 -0.15 -7.26 -23.45
CA TYR A 128 -0.27 -7.85 -22.12
C TYR A 128 0.87 -8.80 -21.81
N ALA A 129 1.27 -9.67 -22.74
CA ALA A 129 2.39 -10.59 -22.58
C ALA A 129 3.71 -9.85 -22.29
N ILE A 130 3.97 -8.75 -23.01
CA ILE A 130 5.16 -7.90 -22.77
C ILE A 130 5.11 -7.32 -21.34
N ILE A 131 3.96 -6.78 -20.94
CA ILE A 131 3.77 -6.22 -19.58
C ILE A 131 3.96 -7.29 -18.51
N VAL A 132 3.46 -8.51 -18.71
CA VAL A 132 3.65 -9.65 -17.78
C VAL A 132 5.12 -10.01 -17.66
N VAL A 133 5.86 -10.09 -18.77
CA VAL A 133 7.30 -10.39 -18.73
C VAL A 133 8.07 -9.32 -17.95
N ILE A 134 7.80 -8.05 -18.20
CA ILE A 134 8.40 -6.92 -17.46
C ILE A 134 8.03 -7.01 -15.98
N PHE A 135 6.76 -7.30 -15.66
CA PHE A 135 6.28 -7.46 -14.29
C PHE A 135 7.05 -8.57 -13.57
N LEU A 136 7.17 -9.77 -14.15
CA LEU A 136 7.88 -10.89 -13.55
C LEU A 136 9.36 -10.55 -13.29
N PHE A 137 10.01 -9.88 -14.24
CA PHE A 137 11.38 -9.42 -14.08
C PHE A 137 11.53 -8.43 -12.92
N LEU A 138 10.65 -7.44 -12.83
CA LEU A 138 10.66 -6.44 -11.74
C LEU A 138 10.35 -7.08 -10.38
N VAL A 139 9.41 -8.02 -10.31
CA VAL A 139 9.10 -8.77 -9.08
C VAL A 139 10.33 -9.48 -8.54
N LEU A 140 11.10 -10.14 -9.40
CA LEU A 140 12.35 -10.81 -8.98
C LEU A 140 13.35 -9.83 -8.40
N ILE A 141 13.55 -8.68 -9.06
CA ILE A 141 14.46 -7.62 -8.58
C ILE A 141 13.99 -7.05 -7.25
N TYR A 142 12.71 -6.72 -7.12
CA TYR A 142 12.17 -6.10 -5.93
C TYR A 142 12.17 -7.05 -4.75
N THR A 143 11.85 -8.33 -4.98
CA THR A 143 11.89 -9.35 -3.93
C THR A 143 13.30 -9.52 -3.40
N LYS A 144 14.30 -9.57 -4.29
CA LYS A 144 15.71 -9.66 -3.89
C LYS A 144 16.14 -8.45 -3.05
N HIS A 145 15.81 -7.23 -3.50
CA HIS A 145 16.16 -6.02 -2.77
C HIS A 145 15.41 -5.90 -1.43
N ASN A 146 14.12 -6.25 -1.41
CA ASN A 146 13.31 -6.26 -0.19
C ASN A 146 13.90 -7.23 0.84
N ARG A 147 14.34 -8.42 0.42
CA ARG A 147 15.07 -9.37 1.28
C ARG A 147 16.34 -8.73 1.86
N THR A 148 17.15 -8.08 1.03
CA THR A 148 18.37 -7.39 1.48
C THR A 148 18.07 -6.29 2.50
N VAL A 149 17.06 -5.47 2.25
CA VAL A 149 16.64 -4.42 3.19
C VAL A 149 16.23 -5.06 4.52
N LEU A 150 15.36 -6.08 4.48
CA LEU A 150 14.80 -6.71 5.69
C LEU A 150 15.89 -7.39 6.54
N LEU A 151 16.87 -8.05 5.92
CA LEU A 151 18.01 -8.66 6.60
C LEU A 151 18.96 -7.65 7.24
N ALA A 152 18.92 -6.37 6.86
CA ALA A 152 19.71 -5.32 7.51
C ALA A 152 19.09 -4.85 8.84
N PHE A 153 17.85 -5.24 9.16
CA PHE A 153 17.17 -4.76 10.36
C PHE A 153 17.86 -5.14 11.69
N PRO A 154 18.33 -6.39 11.90
CA PRO A 154 18.98 -6.77 13.15
C PRO A 154 20.27 -5.99 13.38
N SER A 155 21.03 -5.74 12.31
CA SER A 155 22.26 -4.95 12.37
C SER A 155 22.04 -3.47 12.75
N ILE A 156 20.84 -2.92 12.54
CA ILE A 156 20.52 -1.55 12.95
C ILE A 156 20.13 -1.51 14.42
N THR A 157 19.34 -2.49 14.87
CA THR A 157 18.79 -2.55 16.23
C THR A 157 19.74 -3.19 17.24
N ASN A 158 20.99 -3.51 16.83
CA ASN A 158 21.97 -4.25 17.62
C ASN A 158 21.42 -5.54 18.22
N SER A 159 20.43 -6.12 17.56
CA SER A 159 19.76 -7.30 18.05
C SER A 159 20.53 -8.51 17.56
N GLY A 160 21.10 -9.28 18.50
CA GLY A 160 22.04 -10.37 18.23
C GLY A 160 21.42 -11.63 17.62
N PHE A 161 20.34 -11.49 16.86
CA PHE A 161 19.62 -12.59 16.23
C PHE A 161 19.75 -12.56 14.71
N GLU A 162 19.77 -13.74 14.11
CA GLU A 162 19.75 -13.89 12.66
C GLU A 162 18.30 -14.02 12.18
N LEU A 163 17.97 -13.29 11.11
CA LEU A 163 16.68 -13.41 10.44
C LEU A 163 16.77 -14.44 9.32
N ASP A 164 15.96 -15.49 9.41
CA ASP A 164 15.71 -16.36 8.27
C ASP A 164 14.54 -15.81 7.43
N TYR A 165 14.81 -15.50 6.17
CA TYR A 165 13.80 -15.01 5.24
C TYR A 165 12.77 -16.08 4.85
N GLU A 166 13.11 -17.36 4.99
CA GLU A 166 12.22 -18.48 4.69
C GLU A 166 11.29 -18.81 5.88
N ASP A 167 11.54 -18.22 7.05
CA ASP A 167 10.69 -18.39 8.23
C ASP A 167 9.35 -17.64 8.06
N ARG A 168 8.25 -18.39 8.14
CA ARG A 168 6.89 -17.82 8.13
C ARG A 168 6.59 -16.97 9.35
N GLN A 169 7.36 -17.12 10.43
CA GLN A 169 7.25 -16.35 11.67
C GLN A 169 8.28 -15.23 11.80
N ILE A 170 9.01 -14.90 10.71
CA ILE A 170 10.08 -13.90 10.69
C ILE A 170 9.72 -12.59 11.42
N MET A 171 8.50 -12.08 11.21
CA MET A 171 8.04 -10.86 11.87
C MET A 171 7.85 -11.06 13.37
N THR A 172 7.28 -12.18 13.80
CA THR A 172 7.12 -12.51 15.22
C THR A 172 8.47 -12.69 15.90
N THR A 173 9.40 -13.39 15.25
CA THR A 173 10.79 -13.53 15.69
C THR A 173 11.44 -12.16 15.84
N LEU A 174 11.25 -11.26 14.88
CA LEU A 174 11.73 -9.89 14.96
C LEU A 174 11.12 -9.13 16.14
N ILE A 175 9.80 -9.18 16.36
CA ILE A 175 9.14 -8.49 17.50
C ILE A 175 9.68 -8.98 18.85
N ASN A 176 9.89 -10.29 18.98
CA ASN A 176 10.25 -10.92 20.25
C ASN A 176 11.70 -10.65 20.67
N ASN A 177 12.59 -10.36 19.72
CA ASN A 177 14.01 -10.13 19.97
C ASN A 177 14.40 -8.64 20.03
N ILE A 178 13.42 -7.72 19.91
CA ILE A 178 13.63 -6.28 20.11
C ILE A 178 13.43 -5.93 21.60
N ASP A 179 14.14 -4.91 22.08
CA ASP A 179 13.99 -4.35 23.42
C ASP A 179 12.53 -3.92 23.73
N GLU A 180 12.11 -3.98 25.00
CA GLU A 180 10.73 -3.75 25.41
C GLU A 180 10.21 -2.37 25.03
N GLY A 181 11.06 -1.35 25.12
CA GLY A 181 10.72 0.02 24.75
C GLY A 181 10.43 0.16 23.25
N GLU A 182 11.32 -0.35 22.40
CA GLU A 182 11.17 -0.35 20.94
C GLU A 182 9.99 -1.23 20.50
N ARG A 183 9.81 -2.39 21.14
CA ARG A 183 8.67 -3.29 20.93
C ARG A 183 7.34 -2.59 21.21
N LEU A 184 7.25 -1.84 22.31
CA LEU A 184 6.04 -1.07 22.65
C LEU A 184 5.70 -0.03 21.57
N VAL A 185 6.71 0.72 21.09
CA VAL A 185 6.52 1.71 20.02
C VAL A 185 6.04 1.04 18.74
N MET A 186 6.64 -0.09 18.36
CA MET A 186 6.26 -0.84 17.16
C MET A 186 4.83 -1.39 17.24
N LEU A 187 4.46 -2.01 18.37
CA LEU A 187 3.11 -2.53 18.60
C LEU A 187 2.06 -1.42 18.59
N HIS A 188 2.36 -0.26 19.18
CA HIS A 188 1.47 0.90 19.15
C HIS A 188 1.26 1.41 17.72
N ALA A 189 2.33 1.48 16.92
CA ALA A 189 2.26 1.86 15.52
C ALA A 189 1.43 0.86 14.69
N LEU A 190 1.62 -0.45 14.91
CA LEU A 190 0.86 -1.52 14.25
C LEU A 190 -0.64 -1.43 14.57
N SER A 191 -1.00 -1.29 15.85
CA SER A 191 -2.39 -1.15 16.30
C SER A 191 -3.07 0.08 15.67
N LYS A 192 -2.40 1.24 15.68
CA LYS A 192 -2.92 2.46 15.05
C LYS A 192 -3.10 2.29 13.54
N THR A 193 -2.15 1.61 12.88
CA THR A 193 -2.20 1.37 11.44
C THR A 193 -3.34 0.43 11.07
N TYR A 194 -3.55 -0.63 11.86
CA TYR A 194 -4.66 -1.56 11.71
C TYR A 194 -6.03 -0.87 11.80
N ILE A 195 -6.22 0.00 12.80
CA ILE A 195 -7.46 0.79 12.95
C ILE A 195 -7.69 1.69 11.73
N VAL A 196 -6.65 2.39 11.27
CA VAL A 196 -6.73 3.24 10.09
C VAL A 196 -7.09 2.42 8.84
N MET A 197 -6.49 1.24 8.66
CA MET A 197 -6.79 0.34 7.55
C MET A 197 -8.27 -0.09 7.55
N ILE A 198 -8.82 -0.46 8.71
CA ILE A 198 -10.25 -0.80 8.83
C ILE A 198 -11.13 0.39 8.40
N TYR A 199 -10.82 1.60 8.87
CA TYR A 199 -11.60 2.78 8.49
C TYR A 199 -11.50 3.10 7.00
N MET A 200 -10.31 2.95 6.41
CA MET A 200 -10.14 3.15 4.96
C MET A 200 -10.93 2.11 4.15
N LEU A 201 -10.85 0.83 4.50
CA LEU A 201 -11.60 -0.25 3.83
C LEU A 201 -13.11 -0.06 3.98
N SER A 202 -13.58 0.34 5.17
CA SER A 202 -15.00 0.66 5.40
C SER A 202 -15.45 1.86 4.57
N GLY A 203 -14.62 2.90 4.47
CA GLY A 203 -14.87 4.05 3.61
C GLY A 203 -14.94 3.68 2.13
N LEU A 204 -14.03 2.81 1.66
CA LEU A 204 -14.06 2.29 0.28
C LEU A 204 -15.32 1.48 -0.01
N LEU A 205 -15.77 0.65 0.95
CA LEU A 205 -17.03 -0.09 0.81
C LEU A 205 -18.22 0.85 0.63
N LEU A 206 -18.28 1.95 1.39
CA LEU A 206 -19.33 2.98 1.25
C LEU A 206 -19.26 3.68 -0.10
N LEU A 207 -18.06 4.01 -0.57
CA LEU A 207 -17.86 4.64 -1.89
C LEU A 207 -18.30 3.71 -3.03
N LEU A 208 -17.98 2.42 -2.95
CA LEU A 208 -18.44 1.43 -3.93
C LEU A 208 -19.95 1.25 -3.90
N ALA A 209 -20.56 1.22 -2.72
CA ALA A 209 -22.02 1.14 -2.59
C ALA A 209 -22.71 2.37 -3.20
N PHE A 210 -22.15 3.56 -2.99
CA PHE A 210 -22.66 4.79 -3.60
C PHE A 210 -22.49 4.75 -5.12
N TYR A 211 -21.32 4.36 -5.62
CA TYR A 211 -21.06 4.23 -7.05
C TYR A 211 -21.98 3.20 -7.71
N GLN A 212 -22.20 2.04 -7.11
CA GLN A 212 -23.18 1.04 -7.55
C GLN A 212 -24.59 1.65 -7.66
N ALA A 213 -25.01 2.41 -6.64
CA ALA A 213 -26.34 2.99 -6.61
C ALA A 213 -26.56 4.08 -7.66
N THR A 214 -25.52 4.86 -7.98
CA THR A 214 -25.62 5.97 -8.94
C THR A 214 -25.35 5.56 -10.38
N SER A 215 -24.39 4.67 -10.61
CA SER A 215 -24.01 4.21 -11.96
C SER A 215 -24.81 3.01 -12.45
N GLY A 216 -25.37 2.21 -11.54
CA GLY A 216 -26.00 0.93 -11.87
C GLY A 216 -25.00 -0.20 -12.20
N GLU A 217 -23.70 0.09 -12.28
CA GLU A 217 -22.65 -0.89 -12.59
C GLU A 217 -22.46 -1.88 -11.44
N ASN A 218 -22.29 -3.17 -11.75
CA ASN A 218 -22.17 -4.24 -10.75
C ASN A 218 -20.80 -4.26 -10.05
N GLN A 219 -20.79 -3.91 -8.77
CA GLN A 219 -19.64 -3.86 -7.86
C GLN A 219 -19.72 -4.91 -6.74
N TYR A 220 -20.72 -5.80 -6.75
CA TYR A 220 -20.96 -6.74 -5.65
C TYR A 220 -19.75 -7.64 -5.37
N LEU A 221 -19.03 -8.07 -6.40
CA LEU A 221 -17.83 -8.90 -6.23
C LEU A 221 -16.73 -8.15 -5.46
N ALA A 222 -16.48 -6.89 -5.79
CA ALA A 222 -15.49 -6.06 -5.09
C ALA A 222 -15.91 -5.80 -3.65
N MET A 223 -17.20 -5.53 -3.42
CA MET A 223 -17.76 -5.35 -2.08
C MET A 223 -17.60 -6.61 -1.21
N ILE A 224 -17.96 -7.78 -1.73
CA ILE A 224 -17.79 -9.07 -1.04
C ILE A 224 -16.32 -9.32 -0.71
N GLY A 225 -15.40 -9.03 -1.64
CA GLY A 225 -13.97 -9.15 -1.41
C GLY A 225 -13.48 -8.28 -0.24
N ILE A 226 -13.85 -6.99 -0.23
CA ILE A 226 -13.48 -6.05 0.85
C ILE A 226 -14.10 -6.49 2.19
N THR A 227 -15.38 -6.86 2.19
CA THR A 227 -16.07 -7.35 3.40
C THR A 227 -15.40 -8.61 3.97
N SER A 228 -15.00 -9.55 3.11
CA SER A 228 -14.31 -10.77 3.53
C SER A 228 -12.96 -10.47 4.18
N VAL A 229 -12.19 -9.54 3.60
CA VAL A 229 -10.92 -9.07 4.17
C VAL A 229 -11.13 -8.40 5.53
N LEU A 230 -12.17 -7.56 5.67
CA LEU A 230 -12.51 -6.90 6.94
C LEU A 230 -12.86 -7.92 8.03
N ILE A 231 -13.72 -8.89 7.72
CA ILE A 231 -14.12 -9.94 8.66
C ILE A 231 -12.89 -10.75 9.09
N TYR A 232 -12.11 -11.25 8.12
CA TYR A 232 -10.92 -12.03 8.41
C TYR A 232 -9.91 -11.26 9.26
N SER A 233 -9.63 -10.00 8.90
CA SER A 233 -8.68 -9.16 9.64
C SER A 233 -9.12 -8.94 11.09
N THR A 234 -10.43 -8.73 11.29
CA THR A 234 -11.03 -8.54 12.61
C THR A 234 -10.93 -9.80 13.46
N ILE A 235 -11.30 -10.95 12.90
CA ILE A 235 -11.20 -12.25 13.59
C ILE A 235 -9.75 -12.54 13.95
N ALA A 236 -8.82 -12.40 13.01
CA ALA A 236 -7.41 -12.69 13.22
C ALA A 236 -6.80 -11.82 14.34
N TYR A 237 -7.12 -10.52 14.34
CA TYR A 237 -6.64 -9.58 15.37
C TYR A 237 -7.16 -9.95 16.76
N TYR A 238 -8.47 -10.12 16.92
CA TYR A 238 -9.06 -10.40 18.23
C TYR A 238 -8.68 -11.79 18.76
N LYS A 239 -8.58 -12.80 17.88
CA LYS A 239 -8.08 -14.12 18.26
C LYS A 239 -6.65 -14.04 18.80
N LYS A 240 -5.76 -13.31 18.11
CA LYS A 240 -4.40 -13.12 18.59
C LYS A 240 -4.34 -12.31 19.87
N SER A 241 -5.17 -11.28 20.01
CA SER A 241 -5.26 -10.54 21.26
C SER A 241 -5.72 -11.40 22.44
N GLU A 242 -6.63 -12.36 22.22
CA GLU A 242 -7.06 -13.29 23.27
C GLU A 242 -5.93 -14.27 23.66
N GLU A 243 -5.18 -14.79 22.68
CA GLU A 243 -4.03 -15.67 22.91
C GLU A 243 -2.94 -15.01 23.78
N PHE A 244 -2.71 -13.70 23.64
CA PHE A 244 -1.69 -12.95 24.40
C PHE A 244 -2.18 -12.39 25.75
N ASN A 245 -3.50 -12.35 25.99
CA ASN A 245 -4.09 -11.87 27.25
C ASN A 245 -4.47 -13.00 28.22
N LYS A 246 -4.16 -14.25 27.87
CA LYS A 246 -4.24 -15.42 28.75
C LYS A 246 -2.89 -15.67 29.41
#